data_AF-A0A497J284-F1
#
_entry.id   AF-A0A497J284-F1
#
_cell.length_a   1.000
_cell.length_b   1.000
_cell.length_c   1.000
_cell.angle_alpha   90.00
_cell.angle_beta   90.00
_cell.angle_gamma   90.00
#
_symmetry.space_group_name_H-M   'P 1'
#
loop_
_entity.id
_entity.type
_entity.pdbx_description
1 polymer ?
#
loop_
_entity_poly.entity_id
_entity_poly.type
_entity_poly.pdbx_seq_one_letter_code
_entity_poly.pdbx_strand_id
1 'polypeptide(L)'
;MRWVTRHNPHVDRCASIWLIKTFIDRDAVFEFISRDSPIPEGAIPFTLPGAEIRPKNGKTTFDALVEKYNIKDPVVAEIQKIIRDAEQAEETGVYKLPESAGIFAILRGLDRTSKSDWEIVGKAMIVMDSLYAELKHRLESVKVTT
;
A
#
# COMPACT_ATOMS: atom_id res chain seq x y z
N MET A 1 -0.19 -16.85 4.65
CA MET A 1 -0.34 -17.09 3.19
C MET A 1 0.92 -16.58 2.46
N ARG A 2 1.27 -17.15 1.30
CA ARG A 2 2.37 -16.64 0.46
C ARG A 2 1.82 -15.65 -0.56
N TRP A 3 2.37 -14.45 -0.60
CA TRP A 3 1.96 -13.36 -1.48
C TRP A 3 3.11 -13.01 -2.41
N VAL A 4 2.80 -12.66 -3.66
CA VAL A 4 3.83 -12.37 -4.66
C VAL A 4 3.51 -11.11 -5.45
N THR A 5 4.54 -10.29 -5.66
CA THR A 5 4.47 -9.07 -6.48
C THR A 5 5.78 -8.91 -7.24
N ARG A 6 5.85 -7.96 -8.16
CA ARG A 6 7.12 -7.62 -8.83
C ARG A 6 8.11 -6.92 -7.89
N HIS A 7 9.41 -7.02 -8.19
CA HIS A 7 10.50 -6.27 -7.56
C HIS A 7 10.28 -4.75 -7.52
N ASN A 8 11.05 -4.08 -6.66
CA ASN A 8 11.05 -2.65 -6.37
C ASN A 8 9.63 -2.16 -6.03
N PRO A 9 9.04 -2.58 -4.89
CA PRO A 9 7.73 -2.10 -4.47
C PRO A 9 7.74 -0.57 -4.35
N HIS A 10 6.75 0.07 -4.97
CA HIS A 10 6.54 1.52 -4.94
C HIS A 10 5.34 1.84 -4.04
N VAL A 11 4.91 3.10 -3.98
CA VAL A 11 3.87 3.63 -3.08
C VAL A 11 2.67 2.69 -2.87
N ASP A 12 1.87 2.38 -3.89
CA ASP A 12 0.70 1.50 -3.76
C ASP A 12 1.05 0.08 -3.27
N ARG A 13 2.16 -0.50 -3.75
CA ARG A 13 2.58 -1.85 -3.34
C ARG A 13 3.11 -1.89 -1.90
N CYS A 14 3.85 -0.87 -1.47
CA CYS A 14 4.31 -0.71 -0.10
C CYS A 14 3.12 -0.60 0.85
N ALA A 15 2.15 0.26 0.53
CA ALA A 15 0.92 0.40 1.32
C ALA A 15 0.09 -0.90 1.32
N SER A 16 0.00 -1.59 0.18
CA SER A 16 -0.73 -2.86 0.04
C SER A 16 -0.10 -3.96 0.88
N ILE A 17 1.23 -4.07 0.90
CA ILE A 17 1.96 -5.03 1.74
C ILE A 17 1.70 -4.75 3.22
N TRP A 18 1.72 -3.48 3.63
CA TRP A 18 1.35 -3.10 5.00
C TRP A 18 -0.10 -3.49 5.33
N LEU A 19 -1.05 -3.19 4.44
CA LEU A 19 -2.45 -3.55 4.64
C LEU A 19 -2.63 -5.07 4.79
N ILE A 20 -1.95 -5.85 3.96
CA ILE A 20 -1.95 -7.31 4.06
C ILE A 20 -1.44 -7.75 5.43
N LYS A 21 -0.28 -7.26 5.85
CA LYS A 21 0.34 -7.63 7.13
C LYS A 21 -0.47 -7.21 8.36
N THR A 22 -1.21 -6.11 8.26
CA THR A 22 -1.86 -5.52 9.43
C THR A 22 -3.33 -5.98 9.55
N PHE A 23 -4.04 -6.15 8.44
CA PHE A 23 -5.49 -6.37 8.45
C PHE A 23 -5.95 -7.70 7.82
N ILE A 24 -5.13 -8.33 6.99
CA ILE A 24 -5.55 -9.51 6.22
C ILE A 24 -4.89 -10.78 6.75
N ASP A 25 -3.57 -10.75 6.90
CA ASP A 25 -2.75 -11.92 7.23
C ASP A 25 -1.43 -11.48 7.88
N ARG A 26 -1.40 -11.54 9.21
CA ARG A 26 -0.24 -11.17 10.02
C ARG A 26 0.99 -12.00 9.71
N ASP A 27 0.78 -13.26 9.33
CA ASP A 27 1.83 -14.22 9.02
C ASP A 27 2.15 -14.29 7.52
N ALA A 28 1.66 -13.32 6.72
CA ALA A 28 1.90 -13.27 5.29
C ALA A 28 3.41 -13.29 4.96
N VAL A 29 3.83 -14.14 4.04
CA VAL A 29 5.21 -14.13 3.53
C VAL A 29 5.17 -13.55 2.12
N PHE A 30 6.06 -12.63 1.83
CA PHE A 30 6.14 -12.00 0.51
C PHE A 30 7.27 -12.60 -0.33
N GLU A 31 7.08 -12.54 -1.63
CA GLU A 31 8.11 -12.84 -2.60
C GLU A 31 8.06 -11.79 -3.70
N PHE A 32 9.24 -11.43 -4.18
CA PHE A 32 9.43 -10.46 -5.25
C PHE A 32 9.99 -11.18 -6.46
N ILE A 33 9.30 -11.05 -7.59
CA ILE A 33 9.68 -11.69 -8.85
C ILE A 33 9.83 -10.66 -9.97
N SER A 34 10.37 -11.05 -11.11
CA SER A 34 10.30 -10.21 -12.32
C SER A 34 8.86 -10.21 -12.88
N ARG A 35 8.48 -9.13 -13.57
CA ARG A 35 7.10 -8.94 -14.08
C ARG A 35 6.59 -10.11 -14.92
N ASP A 36 7.47 -10.71 -15.71
CA ASP A 36 7.15 -11.77 -16.67
C ASP A 36 7.50 -13.17 -16.14
N SER A 37 7.92 -13.28 -14.87
CA SER A 37 8.17 -14.56 -14.24
C SER A 37 6.85 -15.30 -13.94
N PRO A 38 6.84 -16.64 -14.00
CA PRO A 38 5.65 -17.40 -13.62
C PRO A 38 5.32 -17.16 -12.15
N ILE A 39 4.02 -17.07 -11.86
CA ILE A 39 3.52 -16.95 -10.48
C ILE A 39 3.80 -18.29 -9.77
N PRO A 40 4.51 -18.29 -8.63
CA PRO A 40 4.77 -19.51 -7.87
C PRO A 40 3.48 -20.23 -7.46
N GLU A 41 3.50 -21.57 -7.51
CA GLU A 41 2.35 -22.38 -7.14
C GLU A 41 1.91 -22.07 -5.69
N GLY A 42 0.60 -21.89 -5.51
CA GLY A 42 -0.01 -21.57 -4.21
C GLY A 42 0.26 -20.14 -3.70
N ALA A 43 0.95 -19.28 -4.46
CA ALA A 43 1.11 -17.87 -4.10
C ALA A 43 -0.09 -17.02 -4.56
N ILE A 44 -0.41 -15.98 -3.80
CA ILE A 44 -1.44 -14.99 -4.12
C ILE A 44 -0.76 -13.80 -4.83
N PRO A 45 -0.92 -13.65 -6.14
CA PRO A 45 -0.31 -12.56 -6.87
C PRO A 45 -1.08 -11.25 -6.69
N PHE A 46 -0.36 -10.14 -6.58
CA PHE A 46 -0.92 -8.80 -6.71
C PHE A 46 -0.02 -7.90 -7.55
N THR A 47 -0.64 -6.98 -8.29
CA THR A 47 0.06 -6.04 -9.20
C THR A 47 0.99 -6.74 -10.21
N LEU A 48 0.62 -7.95 -10.63
CA LEU A 48 1.29 -8.77 -11.64
C LEU A 48 0.34 -9.06 -12.81
N PRO A 49 0.85 -9.35 -14.02
CA PRO A 49 0.02 -9.85 -15.12
C PRO A 49 -0.81 -11.07 -14.68
N GLY A 50 -2.11 -11.06 -14.98
CA GLY A 50 -3.03 -12.13 -14.58
C GLY A 50 -3.49 -12.11 -13.11
N ALA A 51 -2.89 -11.29 -12.25
CA ALA A 51 -3.32 -11.16 -10.85
C ALA A 51 -4.75 -10.59 -10.77
N GLU A 52 -5.61 -11.22 -9.96
CA GLU A 52 -6.94 -10.68 -9.66
C GLU A 52 -6.84 -9.35 -8.90
N ILE A 53 -5.89 -9.26 -7.97
CA ILE A 53 -5.63 -8.08 -7.15
C ILE A 53 -4.67 -7.17 -7.91
N ARG A 54 -5.20 -6.13 -8.57
CA ARG A 54 -4.42 -5.19 -9.36
C ARG A 54 -5.15 -3.85 -9.49
N PRO A 55 -4.43 -2.76 -9.85
CA PRO A 55 -5.08 -1.51 -10.20
C PRO A 55 -6.05 -1.70 -11.38
N LYS A 56 -7.27 -1.19 -11.26
CA LYS A 56 -8.31 -1.30 -12.29
C LYS A 56 -9.36 -0.19 -12.14
N ASN A 57 -9.80 0.39 -13.26
CA ASN A 57 -10.89 1.38 -13.30
C ASN A 57 -10.68 2.57 -12.34
N GLY A 58 -9.46 3.12 -12.29
CA GLY A 58 -9.11 4.24 -11.40
C GLY A 58 -8.93 3.88 -9.92
N LYS A 59 -9.05 2.59 -9.57
CA LYS A 59 -8.71 2.05 -8.24
C LYS A 59 -7.29 1.53 -8.19
N THR A 60 -6.64 1.68 -7.04
CA THR A 60 -5.30 1.15 -6.78
C THR A 60 -5.35 -0.33 -6.36
N THR A 61 -4.18 -0.95 -6.19
CA THR A 61 -4.09 -2.30 -5.60
C THR A 61 -4.60 -2.29 -4.16
N PHE A 62 -4.28 -1.23 -3.42
CA PHE A 62 -4.76 -1.02 -2.05
C PHE A 62 -6.30 -1.02 -2.00
N ASP A 63 -6.94 -0.29 -2.92
CA ASP A 63 -8.41 -0.30 -3.05
C ASP A 63 -8.96 -1.71 -3.32
N ALA A 64 -8.34 -2.45 -4.25
CA ALA A 64 -8.75 -3.81 -4.57
C ALA A 64 -8.64 -4.76 -3.36
N LEU A 65 -7.62 -4.60 -2.52
CA LEU A 65 -7.45 -5.36 -1.28
C LEU A 65 -8.54 -5.03 -0.26
N VAL A 66 -8.81 -3.73 -0.02
CA VAL A 66 -9.87 -3.31 0.91
C VAL A 66 -11.22 -3.88 0.50
N GLU A 67 -11.54 -3.84 -0.80
CA GLU A 67 -12.79 -4.39 -1.33
C GLU A 67 -12.86 -5.91 -1.21
N LYS A 68 -11.80 -6.62 -1.63
CA LYS A 68 -11.76 -8.09 -1.62
C LYS A 68 -11.89 -8.66 -0.20
N TYR A 69 -11.27 -8.01 0.78
CA TYR A 69 -11.27 -8.48 2.17
C TYR A 69 -12.27 -7.74 3.07
N ASN A 70 -13.13 -6.89 2.50
CA ASN A 70 -14.20 -6.17 3.20
C ASN A 70 -13.70 -5.43 4.46
N ILE A 71 -12.58 -4.71 4.33
CA ILE A 71 -11.98 -3.96 5.42
C ILE A 71 -12.81 -2.69 5.66
N LYS A 72 -13.31 -2.51 6.88
CA LYS A 72 -14.22 -1.42 7.27
C LYS A 72 -13.61 -0.40 8.24
N ASP A 73 -12.30 -0.46 8.43
CA ASP A 73 -11.60 0.45 9.33
C ASP A 73 -11.63 1.90 8.74
N PRO A 74 -12.10 2.89 9.51
CA PRO A 74 -12.24 4.26 9.01
C PRO A 74 -10.90 4.95 8.75
N VAL A 75 -9.83 4.56 9.45
CA VAL A 75 -8.47 5.08 9.22
C VAL A 75 -7.91 4.51 7.92
N VAL A 76 -8.15 3.21 7.66
CA VAL A 76 -7.82 2.58 6.37
C VAL A 76 -8.54 3.29 5.22
N ALA A 77 -9.80 3.70 5.41
CA ALA A 77 -10.54 4.46 4.40
C ALA A 77 -9.91 5.84 4.10
N GLU A 78 -9.30 6.51 5.07
CA GLU A 78 -8.51 7.73 4.81
C GLU A 78 -7.20 7.41 4.06
N ILE A 79 -6.50 6.34 4.45
CA ILE A 79 -5.30 5.88 3.73
C ILE A 79 -5.63 5.53 2.28
N GLN A 80 -6.79 4.90 1.99
CA GLN A 80 -7.23 4.64 0.61
C GLN A 80 -7.27 5.92 -0.24
N LYS A 81 -7.84 7.01 0.31
CA LYS A 81 -7.92 8.29 -0.40
C LYS A 81 -6.53 8.86 -0.68
N ILE A 82 -5.64 8.80 0.31
CA ILE A 82 -4.26 9.28 0.22
C ILE A 82 -3.49 8.50 -0.85
N ILE A 83 -3.52 7.16 -0.81
CA ILE A 83 -2.79 6.33 -1.78
C ILE A 83 -3.36 6.52 -3.19
N ARG A 84 -4.68 6.62 -3.35
CA ARG A 84 -5.31 6.88 -4.64
C ARG A 84 -4.90 8.24 -5.22
N ASP A 85 -4.89 9.28 -4.39
CA ASP A 85 -4.45 10.61 -4.81
C ASP A 85 -2.95 10.64 -5.13
N ALA A 86 -2.10 9.96 -4.36
CA ALA A 86 -0.67 9.86 -4.61
C ALA A 86 -0.34 9.16 -5.95
N GLU A 87 -1.01 8.05 -6.27
CA GLU A 87 -0.82 7.34 -7.54
C GLU A 87 -1.34 8.17 -8.74
N GLN A 88 -2.47 8.89 -8.58
CA GLN A 88 -2.96 9.82 -9.62
C GLN A 88 -2.02 11.01 -9.82
N ALA A 89 -1.43 11.52 -8.73
CA ALA A 89 -0.48 12.62 -8.76
C ALA A 89 0.84 12.26 -9.46
N GLU A 90 1.23 10.98 -9.47
CA GLU A 90 2.42 10.54 -10.23
C GLU A 90 2.25 10.75 -11.73
N GLU A 91 1.03 10.57 -12.26
CA GLU A 91 0.72 10.81 -13.68
C GLU A 91 0.44 12.29 -13.96
N THR A 92 -0.27 12.98 -13.06
CA THR A 92 -0.78 14.34 -13.31
C THR A 92 0.14 15.46 -12.80
N GLY A 93 1.05 15.16 -11.87
CA GLY A 93 1.89 16.14 -11.18
C GLY A 93 1.15 16.97 -10.12
N VAL A 94 -0.12 16.66 -9.81
CA VAL A 94 -0.96 17.46 -8.90
C VAL A 94 -1.48 16.59 -7.76
N TYR A 95 -1.10 16.93 -6.53
CA TYR A 95 -1.65 16.33 -5.31
C TYR A 95 -2.88 17.11 -4.83
N LYS A 96 -3.96 16.41 -4.48
CA LYS A 96 -5.17 17.03 -3.91
C LYS A 96 -5.13 17.04 -2.39
N LEU A 97 -4.40 16.11 -1.77
CA LEU A 97 -4.22 16.05 -0.32
C LEU A 97 -2.75 16.33 0.05
N PRO A 98 -2.49 17.18 1.07
CA PRO A 98 -1.13 17.42 1.55
C PRO A 98 -0.41 16.13 1.99
N GLU A 99 -1.13 15.22 2.66
CA GLU A 99 -0.62 13.93 3.10
C GLU A 99 -0.15 13.07 1.93
N SER A 100 -0.82 13.13 0.77
CA SER A 100 -0.43 12.39 -0.43
C SER A 100 0.96 12.81 -0.92
N ALA A 101 1.24 14.10 -0.95
CA ALA A 101 2.56 14.60 -1.37
C ALA A 101 3.67 14.13 -0.42
N GLY A 102 3.41 14.20 0.89
CA GLY A 102 4.36 13.77 1.91
C GLY A 102 4.63 12.26 1.86
N ILE A 103 3.57 11.44 1.85
CA ILE A 103 3.73 9.98 1.84
C ILE A 103 4.38 9.51 0.54
N PHE A 104 4.03 10.13 -0.59
CA PHE A 104 4.62 9.81 -1.88
C PHE A 104 6.12 10.10 -1.87
N ALA A 105 6.54 11.29 -1.42
CA ALA A 105 7.96 11.65 -1.36
C ALA A 105 8.77 10.69 -0.47
N ILE A 106 8.24 10.31 0.69
CA ILE A 106 8.89 9.40 1.63
C ILE A 106 8.98 7.99 1.05
N LEU A 107 7.84 7.40 0.64
CA LEU A 107 7.79 6.02 0.15
C LEU A 107 8.55 5.86 -1.16
N ARG A 108 8.47 6.85 -2.06
CA ARG A 108 9.28 6.85 -3.28
C ARG A 108 10.77 6.86 -2.94
N GLY A 109 11.22 7.66 -1.96
CA GLY A 109 12.63 7.73 -1.56
C GLY A 109 13.20 6.44 -0.93
N LEU A 110 12.35 5.46 -0.59
CA LEU A 110 12.82 4.18 -0.05
C LEU A 110 13.61 3.38 -1.09
N ASP A 111 13.33 3.55 -2.38
CA ASP A 111 14.07 2.89 -3.47
C ASP A 111 15.56 3.32 -3.51
N ARG A 112 15.84 4.58 -3.20
CA ARG A 112 17.18 5.19 -3.22
C ARG A 112 18.00 4.87 -1.98
N THR A 113 17.33 4.54 -0.89
CA THR A 113 17.97 4.39 0.43
C THR A 113 18.02 2.94 0.89
N SER A 114 17.53 2.00 0.09
CA SER A 114 17.42 0.58 0.43
C SER A 114 18.18 -0.27 -0.58
N LYS A 115 18.72 -1.39 -0.11
CA LYS A 115 19.53 -2.32 -0.92
C LYS A 115 18.75 -3.54 -1.39
N SER A 116 17.52 -3.73 -0.94
CA SER A 116 16.66 -4.86 -1.29
C SER A 116 15.18 -4.52 -1.15
N ASP A 117 14.32 -5.30 -1.81
CA ASP A 117 12.86 -5.20 -1.66
C ASP A 117 12.40 -5.36 -0.22
N TRP A 118 13.03 -6.26 0.52
CA TRP A 118 12.75 -6.50 1.94
C TRP A 118 13.06 -5.30 2.82
N GLU A 119 14.13 -4.58 2.52
CA GLU A 119 14.48 -3.36 3.23
C GLU A 119 13.51 -2.22 2.90
N ILE A 120 13.07 -2.11 1.63
CA ILE A 120 12.01 -1.16 1.23
C ILE A 120 10.74 -1.45 2.03
N VAL A 121 10.30 -2.72 2.05
CA VAL A 121 9.10 -3.13 2.81
C VAL A 121 9.26 -2.84 4.30
N GLY A 122 10.38 -3.23 4.90
CA GLY A 122 10.61 -3.03 6.33
C GLY A 122 10.51 -1.55 6.74
N LYS A 123 11.08 -0.64 5.94
CA LYS A 123 10.96 0.81 6.15
C LYS A 123 9.54 1.31 5.90
N ALA A 124 8.89 0.83 4.82
CA ALA A 124 7.52 1.19 4.51
C ALA A 124 6.55 0.80 5.64
N MET A 125 6.76 -0.35 6.31
CA MET A 125 5.94 -0.75 7.45
C MET A 125 5.95 0.32 8.54
N ILE A 126 7.12 0.83 8.92
CA ILE A 126 7.27 1.88 9.94
C ILE A 126 6.55 3.16 9.53
N VAL A 127 6.72 3.57 8.27
CA VAL A 127 6.08 4.78 7.72
C VAL A 127 4.56 4.64 7.74
N MET A 128 4.03 3.50 7.31
CA MET A 128 2.60 3.25 7.23
C MET A 128 1.96 3.09 8.62
N ASP A 129 2.64 2.43 9.57
CA ASP A 129 2.22 2.38 10.98
C ASP A 129 2.13 3.78 11.58
N SER A 130 3.12 4.64 11.28
CA SER A 130 3.14 6.03 11.76
C SER A 130 2.00 6.85 11.17
N LEU A 131 1.75 6.72 9.87
CA LEU A 131 0.61 7.38 9.20
C LEU A 131 -0.73 6.92 9.79
N TYR A 132 -0.89 5.61 9.98
CA TYR A 132 -2.11 5.05 10.57
C TYR A 132 -2.34 5.59 11.99
N ALA A 133 -1.32 5.60 12.84
CA ALA A 133 -1.43 6.11 14.21
C ALA A 133 -1.84 7.59 14.26
N GLU A 134 -1.25 8.43 13.40
CA GLU A 134 -1.58 9.85 13.31
C GLU A 134 -3.02 10.07 12.81
N LEU A 135 -3.42 9.39 11.74
CA LEU A 135 -4.78 9.52 11.21
C LEU A 135 -5.83 9.03 12.22
N LYS A 136 -5.52 7.96 12.95
CA LYS A 136 -6.37 7.47 14.05
C LYS A 136 -6.54 8.52 15.14
N HIS A 137 -5.44 9.10 15.62
CA HIS A 137 -5.47 10.14 16.64
C HIS A 137 -6.29 11.36 16.20
N ARG A 138 -6.16 11.79 14.94
CA ARG A 138 -6.97 12.89 14.37
C ARG A 138 -8.46 12.56 14.37
N LEU A 139 -8.84 11.38 13.89
CA LEU A 139 -10.24 10.95 13.82
C LEU A 139 -10.87 10.82 15.20
N GLU A 140 -10.11 10.40 16.21
CA GLU A 140 -10.56 10.34 17.61
C GLU A 140 -10.72 11.75 18.20
N SER A 141 -9.78 12.66 17.92
CA SER A 141 -9.83 14.05 18.40
C SER A 141 -11.04 14.82 17.87
N VAL A 142 -11.42 14.58 16.61
CA VAL A 142 -12.61 15.20 16.00
C VAL A 142 -13.89 14.75 16.69
N LYS A 143 -13.99 13.48 17.12
CA LYS A 143 -15.18 12.93 17.81
C LYS A 143 -15.37 13.47 19.23
N VAL A 144 -14.32 13.96 19.88
CA VAL A 144 -14.40 14.54 21.23
C VAL A 144 -14.90 15.98 21.21
N THR A 145 -14.82 16.64 20.04
CA THR A 145 -15.16 18.06 19.89
C THR A 145 -16.56 18.28 19.28
N THR A 146 -17.27 17.20 18.94
CA THR A 146 -18.63 17.20 18.37
C THR A 146 -19.63 16.56 19.32
#